data_AF-A0A2V7XG63-F1
#
_entry.id   AF-A0A2V7XG63-F1
#
_cell.length_a   1.000
_cell.length_b   1.000
_cell.length_c   1.000
_cell.angle_alpha   90.00
_cell.angle_beta   90.00
_cell.angle_gamma   90.00
#
_symmetry.space_group_name_H-M   'P 1'
#
loop_
_entity.id
_entity.type
_entity.pdbx_description
1 polymer ?
#
loop_
_entity_poly.entity_id
_entity_poly.type
_entity_poly.pdbx_seq_one_letter_code
_entity_poly.pdbx_strand_id
1 'polypeptide(L)' 'KNQALLRDRSPINFIDKITAPLLLLAGGHDPRCPKSETLQVVDAIKKRGGSVDYKIYDNEGHGFARV' A
#
# COMPACT_ATOMS: atom_id res chain seq x y z
N LYS A 1 10.51 -1.66 20.23
CA LYS A 1 9.43 -0.82 19.65
C LYS A 1 8.11 -1.19 20.34
N ASN A 2 7.21 -0.21 20.57
CA ASN A 2 5.90 -0.48 21.17
C ASN A 2 4.97 -1.17 20.15
N GLN A 3 4.75 -2.48 20.32
CA GLN A 3 3.98 -3.27 19.36
C GLN A 3 2.49 -2.89 19.33
N ALA A 4 1.91 -2.59 20.50
CA ALA A 4 0.50 -2.20 20.59
C ALA A 4 0.25 -0.92 19.79
N LEU A 5 1.12 0.08 19.95
CA LEU A 5 1.02 1.33 19.20
C LEU A 5 1.15 1.12 17.69
N LEU A 6 2.11 0.29 17.24
CA LEU A 6 2.28 0.01 15.81
C LEU A 6 1.04 -0.67 15.23
N ARG A 7 0.51 -1.70 15.91
CA ARG A 7 -0.69 -2.42 15.47
C ARG A 7 -1.91 -1.50 15.40
N ASP A 8 -2.09 -0.64 16.38
CA ASP A 8 -3.21 0.32 16.47
C ASP A 8 -3.15 1.44 15.42
N ARG A 9 -2.01 1.64 14.76
CA ARG A 9 -1.81 2.71 13.76
C ARG A 9 -1.51 2.19 12.35
N SER A 10 -1.31 0.88 12.17
CA SER A 10 -1.12 0.28 10.84
C SER A 10 -2.44 0.24 10.05
N PRO A 11 -2.57 0.93 8.90
CA PRO A 11 -3.81 0.98 8.12
C PRO A 11 -4.31 -0.39 7.62
N ILE A 12 -3.39 -1.33 7.38
CA ILE A 12 -3.71 -2.70 6.92
C ILE A 12 -4.66 -3.44 7.89
N ASN A 13 -4.66 -3.08 9.17
CA ASN A 13 -5.55 -3.67 10.17
C ASN A 13 -6.99 -3.13 10.11
N PHE A 14 -7.25 -2.12 9.29
CA PHE A 14 -8.55 -1.45 9.15
C PHE A 14 -9.05 -1.45 7.70
N ILE A 15 -8.57 -2.37 6.87
CA ILE A 15 -8.93 -2.46 5.44
C ILE A 15 -10.43 -2.65 5.23
N ASP A 16 -11.11 -3.28 6.19
CA ASP A 16 -12.57 -3.45 6.21
C ASP A 16 -13.34 -2.12 6.24
N LYS A 17 -12.69 -1.03 6.67
CA LYS A 17 -13.29 0.31 6.73
C LYS A 17 -13.13 1.12 5.44
N ILE A 18 -12.39 0.62 4.44
CA ILE A 18 -12.23 1.28 3.15
C ILE A 18 -13.47 1.02 2.30
N THR A 19 -14.27 2.06 2.09
CA THR A 19 -15.52 2.00 1.30
C THR A 19 -15.43 2.71 -0.04
N ALA A 20 -14.51 3.67 -0.19
CA ALA A 20 -14.27 4.37 -1.44
C ALA A 20 -13.31 3.59 -2.35
N PRO A 21 -13.45 3.68 -3.69
CA PRO A 21 -12.45 3.19 -4.62
C PRO A 21 -11.07 3.80 -4.34
N LEU A 22 -10.03 2.98 -4.38
CA LEU A 22 -8.66 3.39 -4.05
C LEU A 22 -7.72 3.26 -5.26
N LEU A 23 -6.86 4.25 -5.47
CA LEU A 23 -5.72 4.17 -6.39
C LEU A 23 -4.41 4.19 -5.59
N LEU A 24 -3.55 3.21 -5.81
CA LEU A 24 -2.22 3.14 -5.18
C LEU A 24 -1.10 3.26 -6.21
N LEU A 25 -0.12 4.13 -5.93
CA LEU A 25 1.06 4.32 -6.77
C LEU A 25 2.30 4.01 -5.94
N ALA A 26 3.25 3.25 -6.50
CA ALA A 26 4.49 2.93 -5.81
C ALA A 26 5.68 2.79 -6.76
N GLY A 27 6.87 3.09 -6.23
CA GLY A 27 8.13 2.85 -6.93
C GLY A 27 8.56 1.39 -6.82
N GLY A 28 9.09 0.84 -7.91
CA GLY A 28 9.58 -0.52 -7.98
C GLY A 28 10.79 -0.79 -7.09
N HIS A 29 11.62 0.25 -6.88
CA HIS A 29 12.87 0.22 -6.13
C HIS A 29 12.84 1.14 -4.90
N ASP A 30 11.65 1.47 -4.36
CA ASP A 30 11.55 2.31 -3.16
C ASP A 30 12.19 1.60 -1.94
N PRO A 31 13.30 2.13 -1.38
CA PRO A 31 13.97 1.52 -0.23
C PRO A 31 13.31 1.88 1.11
N ARG A 32 12.36 2.84 1.12
CA ARG A 32 11.67 3.34 2.31
C ARG A 32 10.29 2.71 2.49
N CYS A 33 9.57 2.52 1.39
CA CYS A 33 8.25 1.88 1.36
C CYS A 33 8.22 0.83 0.24
N PRO A 34 8.66 -0.41 0.50
CA PRO A 34 8.75 -1.44 -0.53
C PRO A 34 7.41 -1.67 -1.22
N LYS A 35 7.43 -1.92 -2.54
CA LYS A 35 6.21 -2.19 -3.34
C LYS A 35 5.33 -3.33 -2.79
N SER A 36 5.90 -4.24 -2.01
CA SER A 36 5.15 -5.29 -1.29
C SER A 36 4.08 -4.71 -0.37
N GLU A 37 4.32 -3.53 0.23
CA GLU A 37 3.36 -2.84 1.10
C GLU A 37 2.13 -2.35 0.31
N THR A 38 2.29 -1.98 -0.96
CA THR A 38 1.16 -1.70 -1.86
C THR A 38 0.43 -2.99 -2.22
N LEU A 39 1.16 -4.04 -2.58
CA LEU A 39 0.55 -5.30 -3.03
C LEU A 39 -0.29 -5.98 -1.93
N GLN A 40 0.13 -5.93 -0.66
CA GLN A 40 -0.68 -6.46 0.46
C GLN A 40 -2.02 -5.73 0.60
N VAL A 41 -2.07 -4.41 0.35
CA VAL A 41 -3.31 -3.62 0.47
C VAL A 41 -4.24 -3.97 -0.69
N VAL A 42 -3.71 -4.06 -1.92
CA VAL A 42 -4.47 -4.45 -3.11
C VAL A 42 -5.10 -5.84 -2.92
N ASP A 43 -4.32 -6.82 -2.48
CA ASP A 43 -4.81 -8.18 -2.23
C ASP A 43 -5.89 -8.20 -1.13
N ALA A 44 -5.67 -7.49 -0.04
CA ALA A 44 -6.62 -7.42 1.07
C ALA A 44 -7.95 -6.75 0.67
N ILE A 45 -7.92 -5.68 -0.13
CA ILE A 45 -9.14 -5.02 -0.63
C ILE A 45 -9.87 -5.93 -1.63
N LYS A 46 -9.15 -6.54 -2.58
CA LYS A 46 -9.75 -7.44 -3.59
C LYS A 46 -10.41 -8.66 -2.96
N LYS A 47 -9.79 -9.28 -1.95
CA LYS A 47 -10.36 -10.41 -1.20
C LYS A 47 -11.69 -10.07 -0.51
N ARG A 48 -11.95 -8.79 -0.26
CA ARG A 48 -13.19 -8.28 0.35
C ARG A 48 -14.20 -7.75 -0.67
N GLY A 49 -13.91 -7.86 -1.97
CA GLY A 49 -14.76 -7.34 -3.04
C GLY A 49 -14.73 -5.82 -3.20
N GLY A 50 -13.75 -5.13 -2.60
CA GLY A 50 -13.58 -3.68 -2.77
C GLY A 50 -12.97 -3.30 -4.12
N SER A 51 -13.11 -2.03 -4.50
CA SER A 51 -12.55 -1.47 -5.73
C SER A 51 -11.16 -0.86 -5.46
N VAL A 52 -10.13 -1.38 -6.13
CA VAL A 52 -8.77 -0.86 -6.02
C VAL A 52 -8.02 -1.04 -7.33
N ASP A 53 -7.38 0.04 -7.76
CA ASP A 53 -6.39 0.06 -8.83
C ASP A 53 -5.01 0.36 -8.29
N TYR A 54 -3.98 -0.10 -8.98
CA TYR A 54 -2.61 0.22 -8.61
C TYR A 54 -1.69 0.33 -9.83
N LYS A 55 -0.63 1.13 -9.68
CA LYS A 55 0.47 1.21 -10.62
C LYS A 55 1.80 1.13 -9.87
N ILE A 56 2.58 0.11 -10.21
CA ILE A 56 4.00 0.06 -9.87
C ILE A 56 4.78 0.68 -11.01
N TYR A 57 5.66 1.63 -10.68
CA TYR A 57 6.63 2.20 -11.59
C TYR A 57 7.96 1.50 -11.35
N ASP A 58 8.25 0.46 -12.13
CA ASP A 58 9.36 -0.47 -11.84
C ASP A 58 10.74 0.22 -11.73
N ASN A 59 10.93 1.34 -12.44
CA ASN A 59 12.18 2.10 -12.47
C ASN A 59 12.18 3.32 -11.53
N GLU A 60 11.24 3.43 -10.58
CA GLU A 60 11.17 4.55 -9.64
C GLU A 60 11.48 4.14 -8.20
N GLY A 61 11.96 5.11 -7.40
CA GLY A 61 12.21 5.00 -5.96
C GLY A 61 11.05 5.55 -5.11
N HIS A 62 11.38 6.18 -3.98
CA HIS A 62 10.38 6.70 -3.02
C HIS A 62 9.58 7.90 -3.54
N GLY A 63 10.23 8.77 -4.30
CA GLY A 63 9.57 9.82 -5.07
C GLY A 63 9.66 9.49 -6.55
N PHE A 64 8.63 9.85 -7.32
CA PHE A 64 8.64 9.69 -8.77
C PHE A 64 9.42 10.84 -9.38
N ALA A 65 10.68 10.58 -9.70
CA ALA A 65 11.60 11.58 -10.22
C ALA A 65 12.49 11.03 -11.35
N ARG A 66 12.28 9.78 -11.79
CA ARG A 66 13.15 9.03 -12.72
C ARG A 66 14.59 8.98 -12.21
N VAL A 67 14.76 8.49 -10.98
CA VAL A 67 16.07 8.25 -10.35
C VAL A 67 16.63 6.87 -10.66
#